data_AF-A0A8C4NMH4-F1
#
_entry.id   AF-A0A8C4NMH4-F1
#
_cell.length_a   1.000
_cell.length_b   1.000
_cell.length_c   1.000
_cell.angle_alpha   90.00
_cell.angle_beta   90.00
_cell.angle_gamma   90.00
#
_symmetry.space_group_name_H-M   'P 1'
#
loop_
_entity.id
_entity.type
_entity.pdbx_description
1 polymer ?
#
loop_
_entity_poly.entity_id
_entity_poly.type
_entity_poly.pdbx_seq_one_letter_code
_entity_poly.pdbx_strand_id
1 'polypeptide(L)'
;VCPPPPPPPPPPPPPPPPLCVCVCVCVCVCVCVCDRCFSTTTGPIYLKLKSMWTEHKAPDGRTYYYNSETKQSTWEKPAELKTHAELLVSSCPWKEYKSDSGKPYYYNSQTKESRWIKPKELEDLEGIGWTCDDCPQGCMLLNPETARCSSRKCIIVVRTLVTAEASLISSLSLCHSTPKSEDGKKKKEKKVYTWNTKEEARQAFKDLLKDKVSSYNSTQPVEKERFNFGSSRIFSALPKLSEKKQAFNGYKTQRDKEEKEEARTRAKEAKEKLQRFLEAHDKMNSYVKYRKAEQLFGNFEVWNNVPERERNEIYEDVLFYIAKKEKEEAKRLRRRNIQALKSILDSMTSVTYRTTWSEAQQYLMDNPTFAEDEELQNMDKEDALICFEEHIRALEKEEEEEKERSRVRERRQQRKNREIFQIFLDELHTTGKLHSMSTWMELYPVVSSDIRFSRMLGQPGSTPLDLFKFYVEDLKARYHEEKKIIKDVLKDKNFSVEVKTSFEDFVSIISVDKRAATLDAGNVKLAFNSVSCFLACILKNDFKK
;
A
#
# COMPACT_ATOMS: atom_id res chain seq x y z
N VAL A 1 17.20 9.49 -38.70
CA VAL A 1 15.94 10.01 -38.14
C VAL A 1 15.86 9.54 -36.69
N CYS A 2 16.10 10.42 -35.72
CA CYS A 2 15.99 10.09 -34.30
C CYS A 2 14.52 10.17 -33.85
N PRO A 3 14.06 9.30 -32.93
CA PRO A 3 12.70 9.36 -32.42
C PRO A 3 12.49 10.63 -31.58
N PRO A 4 11.27 11.20 -31.57
CA PRO A 4 10.97 12.41 -30.81
C PRO A 4 11.00 12.15 -29.30
N PRO A 5 11.33 13.17 -28.49
CA PRO A 5 11.35 13.04 -27.04
C PRO A 5 9.94 12.79 -26.46
N PRO A 6 9.85 12.09 -25.32
CA PRO A 6 8.57 11.82 -24.67
C PRO A 6 7.88 13.11 -24.19
N PRO A 7 6.53 13.14 -24.15
CA PRO A 7 5.78 14.31 -23.73
C PRO A 7 6.02 14.63 -22.24
N PRO A 8 5.96 15.92 -21.87
CA PRO A 8 6.15 16.36 -20.49
C PRO A 8 5.05 15.82 -19.55
N PRO A 9 5.36 15.63 -18.26
CA PRO A 9 4.38 15.17 -17.28
C PRO A 9 3.24 16.18 -17.09
N PRO A 10 2.02 15.72 -16.76
CA PRO A 10 0.87 16.60 -16.57
C PRO A 10 1.08 17.56 -15.39
N PRO A 11 0.50 18.78 -15.45
CA PRO A 11 0.60 19.77 -14.38
C PRO A 11 -0.08 19.28 -13.09
N PRO A 12 0.39 19.74 -11.91
CA PRO A 12 -0.22 19.39 -10.63
C PRO A 12 -1.68 19.88 -10.56
N PRO A 13 -2.56 19.14 -9.85
CA PRO A 13 -3.96 19.51 -9.69
C PRO A 13 -4.14 20.85 -8.95
N PRO A 14 -5.23 21.58 -9.22
CA PRO A 14 -5.52 22.84 -8.55
C PRO A 14 -5.76 22.65 -7.04
N PRO A 15 -5.48 23.67 -6.20
CA PRO A 15 -5.74 23.62 -4.77
C PRO A 15 -7.25 23.50 -4.49
N PRO A 16 -7.65 22.87 -3.36
CA PRO A 16 -9.04 22.65 -3.03
C PRO A 16 -9.79 23.98 -2.79
N PRO A 17 -11.10 24.04 -3.10
CA PRO A 17 -11.91 25.21 -2.77
C PRO A 17 -12.01 25.38 -1.25
N PRO A 18 -12.06 26.63 -0.73
CA PRO A 18 -12.21 26.87 0.69
C PRO A 18 -13.51 26.28 1.21
N LEU A 19 -13.42 25.44 2.24
CA LEU A 19 -14.58 24.89 2.94
C LEU A 19 -15.28 26.00 3.71
N CYS A 20 -16.56 26.25 3.38
CA CYS A 20 -17.42 27.08 4.20
C CYS A 20 -17.74 26.32 5.50
N VAL A 21 -17.08 26.70 6.59
CA VAL A 21 -17.31 26.13 7.91
C VAL A 21 -18.57 26.79 8.48
N CYS A 22 -19.70 26.08 8.45
CA CYS A 22 -20.86 26.43 9.26
C CYS A 22 -20.57 25.97 10.69
N VAL A 23 -20.22 26.91 11.56
CA VAL A 23 -20.10 26.71 13.00
C VAL A 23 -21.51 26.68 13.57
N CYS A 24 -21.98 25.51 14.04
CA CYS A 24 -23.11 25.44 14.95
C CYS A 24 -22.60 25.06 16.34
N VAL A 25 -22.94 25.91 17.32
CA VAL A 25 -22.44 25.93 18.69
C VAL A 25 -23.34 25.11 19.61
N CYS A 26 -22.72 24.28 20.48
CA CYS A 26 -23.20 23.71 21.76
C CYS A 26 -24.46 22.80 21.73
N VAL A 27 -24.60 21.76 22.57
CA VAL A 27 -24.29 21.67 24.01
C VAL A 27 -23.91 20.21 24.38
N CYS A 28 -22.84 20.05 25.15
CA CYS A 28 -22.56 18.83 25.91
C CYS A 28 -23.50 18.73 27.12
N VAL A 29 -24.12 17.58 27.34
CA VAL A 29 -24.55 17.16 28.68
C VAL A 29 -23.89 15.82 28.99
N CYS A 30 -22.94 15.87 29.91
CA CYS A 30 -22.44 14.70 30.62
C CYS A 30 -23.42 14.35 31.75
N VAL A 31 -23.77 13.08 31.91
CA VAL A 31 -24.15 12.52 33.21
C VAL A 31 -23.44 11.19 33.40
N CYS A 32 -22.73 11.11 34.52
CA CYS A 32 -22.01 9.96 35.03
C CYS A 32 -22.89 9.16 36.03
N VAL A 33 -22.65 7.84 36.07
CA VAL A 33 -22.58 6.94 37.25
C VAL A 33 -23.82 6.17 37.77
N CYS A 34 -23.57 4.85 37.89
CA CYS A 34 -24.02 3.80 38.83
C CYS A 34 -25.39 3.08 38.74
N ASP A 35 -25.27 1.80 38.38
CA ASP A 35 -25.56 0.58 39.16
C ASP A 35 -26.99 0.19 39.61
N ARG A 36 -27.42 -0.92 39.00
CA ARG A 36 -28.04 -2.13 39.59
C ARG A 36 -29.57 -2.24 39.65
N CYS A 37 -30.05 -3.26 38.89
CA CYS A 37 -31.30 -4.08 38.95
C CYS A 37 -31.84 -4.22 37.50
N PHE A 38 -32.28 -5.34 36.92
CA PHE A 38 -32.58 -6.70 37.38
C PHE A 38 -32.83 -7.57 36.11
N SER A 39 -32.25 -8.78 36.06
CA SER A 39 -32.72 -10.04 35.45
C SER A 39 -33.25 -10.16 33.98
N THR A 40 -32.47 -10.87 33.16
CA THR A 40 -32.78 -12.11 32.36
C THR A 40 -34.26 -12.56 32.26
N THR A 41 -34.89 -12.93 31.12
CA THR A 41 -34.54 -13.86 30.02
C THR A 41 -35.63 -13.78 28.91
N THR A 42 -35.30 -13.88 27.61
CA THR A 42 -35.81 -14.91 26.63
C THR A 42 -35.50 -14.57 25.16
N GLY A 43 -34.78 -15.48 24.48
CA GLY A 43 -34.98 -15.85 23.06
C GLY A 43 -34.38 -14.95 21.97
N PRO A 44 -33.80 -15.52 20.89
CA PRO A 44 -33.25 -14.74 19.79
C PRO A 44 -34.42 -14.17 18.98
N ILE A 45 -34.77 -12.93 19.28
CA ILE A 45 -35.64 -12.15 18.41
C ILE A 45 -34.80 -11.85 17.18
N TYR A 46 -35.00 -12.64 16.12
CA TYR A 46 -34.62 -12.24 14.78
C TYR A 46 -35.57 -11.10 14.40
N LEU A 47 -35.29 -9.90 14.94
CA LEU A 47 -35.84 -8.66 14.41
C LEU A 47 -35.24 -8.53 13.01
N LYS A 48 -36.00 -9.03 12.04
CA LYS A 48 -36.04 -8.47 10.71
C LYS A 48 -36.23 -6.97 10.92
N LEU A 49 -35.15 -6.21 10.86
CA LEU A 49 -35.17 -4.76 10.92
C LEU A 49 -35.92 -4.30 9.68
N LYS A 50 -37.25 -4.27 9.77
CA LYS A 50 -38.06 -3.47 8.85
C LYS A 50 -37.61 -2.05 9.13
N SER A 51 -36.81 -1.51 8.21
CA SER A 51 -36.48 -0.08 8.22
C SER A 51 -37.78 0.70 8.45
N MET A 52 -37.81 1.49 9.53
CA MET A 52 -38.96 2.33 9.91
C MET A 52 -39.13 3.52 8.96
N TRP A 53 -38.18 3.70 8.04
CA TRP A 53 -38.21 4.71 6.99
C TRP A 53 -38.88 4.17 5.73
N THR A 54 -39.77 4.98 5.18
CA THR A 54 -40.50 4.70 3.94
C THR A 54 -40.23 5.81 2.92
N GLU A 55 -40.12 5.45 1.65
CA GLU A 55 -39.89 6.39 0.55
C GLU A 55 -41.23 6.93 0.03
N HIS A 56 -41.35 8.26 -0.07
CA HIS A 56 -42.54 8.96 -0.56
C HIS A 56 -42.14 10.04 -1.57
N LYS A 57 -43.06 10.41 -2.47
CA LYS A 57 -42.85 11.50 -3.43
C LYS A 57 -43.72 12.69 -3.07
N ALA A 58 -43.12 13.86 -2.99
CA ALA A 58 -43.83 15.12 -2.80
C ALA A 58 -44.50 15.58 -4.12
N PRO A 59 -45.49 16.49 -4.06
CA PRO A 59 -46.19 17.00 -5.25
C PRO A 59 -45.29 17.70 -6.28
N ASP A 60 -44.10 18.14 -5.85
CA ASP A 60 -43.04 18.72 -6.68
C ASP A 60 -42.15 17.67 -7.37
N GLY A 61 -42.45 16.38 -7.20
CA GLY A 61 -41.71 15.26 -7.76
C GLY A 61 -40.46 14.84 -6.98
N ARG A 62 -40.11 15.54 -5.89
CA ARG A 62 -38.94 15.20 -5.08
C ARG A 62 -39.24 14.05 -4.12
N THR A 63 -38.31 13.10 -4.02
CA THR A 63 -38.42 11.98 -3.09
C THR A 63 -38.03 12.44 -1.67
N TYR A 64 -38.85 12.13 -0.67
CA TYR A 64 -38.53 12.29 0.75
C TYR A 64 -38.72 10.98 1.51
N TYR A 65 -38.00 10.81 2.61
CA TYR A 65 -38.04 9.63 3.45
C TYR A 65 -38.75 9.97 4.74
N TYR A 66 -39.73 9.15 5.11
CA TYR A 66 -40.56 9.37 6.29
C TYR A 66 -40.40 8.22 7.29
N ASN A 67 -40.03 8.56 8.52
CA ASN A 67 -39.93 7.63 9.63
C ASN A 67 -41.29 7.49 10.32
N SER A 68 -41.83 6.27 10.32
CA SER A 68 -43.15 5.98 10.86
C SER A 68 -43.23 6.07 12.39
N GLU A 69 -42.12 5.89 13.10
CA GLU A 69 -41.99 5.94 14.57
C GLU A 69 -41.74 7.37 15.07
N THR A 70 -40.77 8.08 14.50
CA THR A 70 -40.40 9.42 14.98
C THR A 70 -41.27 10.54 14.38
N LYS A 71 -42.11 10.21 13.38
CA LYS A 71 -42.92 11.16 12.60
C LYS A 71 -42.10 12.24 11.89
N GLN A 72 -40.81 11.98 11.66
CA GLN A 72 -39.90 12.89 10.98
C GLN A 72 -39.80 12.56 9.49
N SER A 73 -39.70 13.60 8.67
CA SER A 73 -39.37 13.49 7.24
C SER A 73 -37.99 14.10 6.97
N THR A 74 -37.22 13.47 6.09
CA THR A 74 -35.94 13.98 5.61
C THR A 74 -35.86 13.86 4.09
N TRP A 75 -35.15 14.78 3.46
CA TRP A 75 -34.87 14.74 2.03
C TRP A 75 -33.61 13.91 1.71
N GLU A 76 -32.82 13.56 2.72
CA GLU A 76 -31.61 12.73 2.59
C GLU A 76 -31.89 11.27 2.96
N LYS A 77 -31.50 10.32 2.10
CA LYS A 77 -31.74 8.89 2.31
C LYS A 77 -31.11 8.40 3.63
N PRO A 78 -31.92 7.98 4.62
CA PRO A 78 -31.43 7.49 5.92
C PRO A 78 -30.48 6.32 5.76
N ALA A 79 -29.49 6.21 6.64
CA ALA A 79 -28.44 5.18 6.57
C ALA A 79 -29.01 3.74 6.57
N GLU A 80 -30.16 3.53 7.19
CA GLU A 80 -30.89 2.25 7.27
C GLU A 80 -31.57 1.83 5.95
N LEU A 81 -31.74 2.77 4.99
CA LEU A 81 -32.27 2.50 3.65
C LEU A 81 -31.18 2.46 2.57
N LYS A 82 -29.91 2.72 2.92
CA LYS A 82 -28.80 2.65 1.98
C LYS A 82 -28.45 1.20 1.68
N THR A 83 -28.23 0.87 0.41
CA THR A 83 -27.76 -0.47 0.02
C THR A 83 -26.32 -0.69 0.51
N HIS A 84 -25.88 -1.94 0.63
CA HIS A 84 -24.50 -2.27 1.04
C HIS A 84 -23.45 -1.58 0.14
N ALA A 85 -23.74 -1.41 -1.15
CA ALA A 85 -22.91 -0.64 -2.07
C ALA A 85 -22.89 0.87 -1.76
N GLU A 86 -24.05 1.48 -1.46
CA GLU A 86 -24.15 2.90 -1.07
C GLU A 86 -23.46 3.18 0.29
N LEU A 87 -23.49 2.22 1.22
CA LEU A 87 -22.77 2.30 2.50
C LEU A 87 -21.25 2.29 2.29
N LEU A 88 -20.74 1.39 1.45
CA LEU A 88 -19.31 1.32 1.10
C LEU A 88 -18.83 2.61 0.42
N VAL A 89 -19.60 3.16 -0.52
CA VAL A 89 -19.27 4.43 -1.19
C VAL A 89 -19.29 5.60 -0.21
N SER A 90 -20.24 5.65 0.74
CA SER A 90 -20.27 6.70 1.76
C SER A 90 -19.12 6.60 2.77
N SER A 91 -18.56 5.41 2.95
CA SER A 91 -17.40 5.14 3.81
C SER A 91 -16.05 5.34 3.10
N CYS A 92 -16.05 5.67 1.80
CA CYS A 92 -14.83 5.83 1.03
C CYS A 92 -14.21 7.23 1.17
N PRO A 93 -12.89 7.33 1.40
CA PRO A 93 -12.24 8.61 1.65
C PRO A 93 -12.00 9.45 0.38
N TRP A 94 -12.08 8.85 -0.82
CA TRP A 94 -11.89 9.50 -2.11
C TRP A 94 -13.21 10.04 -2.67
N LYS A 95 -13.20 11.29 -3.15
CA LYS A 95 -14.35 11.94 -3.80
C LYS A 95 -13.94 12.53 -5.15
N GLU A 96 -14.81 12.40 -6.14
CA GLU A 96 -14.64 13.02 -7.47
C GLU A 96 -15.14 14.47 -7.44
N TYR A 97 -14.33 15.38 -7.97
CA TYR A 97 -14.65 16.79 -8.18
C TYR A 97 -14.37 17.16 -9.63
N LYS A 98 -14.96 18.26 -10.10
CA LYS A 98 -14.70 18.79 -11.45
C LYS A 98 -13.92 20.09 -11.34
N SER A 99 -12.89 20.25 -12.16
CA SER A 99 -12.17 21.51 -12.31
C SER A 99 -13.02 22.57 -13.00
N ASP A 100 -12.57 23.82 -12.96
CA ASP A 100 -13.04 24.95 -13.77
C ASP A 100 -13.14 24.65 -15.29
N SER A 101 -12.27 23.75 -15.75
CA SER A 101 -12.15 23.24 -17.11
C SER A 101 -13.01 21.99 -17.37
N GLY A 102 -13.83 21.57 -16.40
CA GLY A 102 -14.74 20.43 -16.49
C GLY A 102 -14.07 19.05 -16.40
N LYS A 103 -12.76 18.98 -16.13
CA LYS A 103 -12.03 17.72 -16.00
C LYS A 103 -12.19 17.14 -14.60
N PRO A 104 -12.51 15.84 -14.46
CA PRO A 104 -12.65 15.21 -13.16
C PRO A 104 -11.29 15.03 -12.48
N TYR A 105 -11.23 15.30 -11.18
CA TYR A 105 -10.07 15.03 -10.32
C TYR A 105 -10.55 14.41 -9.00
N TYR A 106 -9.73 13.54 -8.41
CA TYR A 106 -10.07 12.76 -7.23
C TYR A 106 -9.32 13.29 -6.02
N TYR A 107 -10.06 13.58 -4.96
CA TYR A 107 -9.50 14.13 -3.72
C TYR A 107 -9.77 13.19 -2.53
N ASN A 108 -8.71 12.87 -1.80
CA ASN A 108 -8.80 12.09 -0.58
C ASN A 108 -9.03 13.00 0.62
N SER A 109 -10.18 12.86 1.25
CA SER A 109 -10.57 13.66 2.41
C SER A 109 -9.72 13.41 3.67
N GLN A 110 -9.11 12.22 3.78
CA GLN A 110 -8.25 11.81 4.91
C GLN A 110 -6.79 12.23 4.70
N THR A 111 -6.20 11.96 3.53
CA THR A 111 -4.78 12.27 3.26
C THR A 111 -4.55 13.67 2.71
N LYS A 112 -5.61 14.41 2.36
CA LYS A 112 -5.56 15.74 1.70
C LYS A 112 -4.87 15.74 0.34
N GLU A 113 -4.67 14.57 -0.26
CA GLU A 113 -4.07 14.44 -1.59
C GLU A 113 -5.12 14.60 -2.70
N SER A 114 -4.72 15.22 -3.81
CA SER A 114 -5.50 15.27 -5.05
C SER A 114 -4.74 14.60 -6.19
N ARG A 115 -5.45 13.90 -7.06
CA ARG A 115 -4.88 13.26 -8.26
C ARG A 115 -5.83 13.32 -9.44
N TRP A 116 -5.26 13.41 -10.64
CA TRP A 116 -6.02 13.39 -11.91
C TRP A 116 -6.46 11.99 -12.31
N ILE A 117 -5.76 10.95 -11.84
CA ILE A 117 -6.00 9.55 -12.20
C ILE A 117 -6.90 8.93 -11.14
N LYS A 118 -7.96 8.23 -11.57
CA LYS A 118 -8.90 7.53 -10.67
C LYS A 118 -8.12 6.54 -9.78
N PRO A 119 -8.18 6.67 -8.43
CA PRO A 119 -7.57 5.69 -7.53
C PRO A 119 -8.17 4.30 -7.77
N LYS A 120 -7.34 3.26 -7.76
CA LYS A 120 -7.78 1.86 -7.96
C LYS A 120 -8.84 1.45 -6.94
N GLU A 121 -8.75 1.96 -5.72
CA GLU A 121 -9.70 1.71 -4.65
C GLU A 121 -11.11 2.25 -4.97
N LEU A 122 -11.22 3.32 -5.78
CA LEU A 122 -12.49 3.88 -6.24
C LEU A 122 -13.00 3.17 -7.50
N GLU A 123 -12.08 2.74 -8.38
CA GLU A 123 -12.38 1.96 -9.59
C GLU A 123 -12.89 0.54 -9.28
N ASP A 124 -12.27 -0.13 -8.31
CA ASP A 124 -12.66 -1.46 -7.84
C ASP A 124 -14.07 -1.48 -7.18
N LEU A 125 -14.54 -0.32 -6.70
CA LEU A 125 -15.86 -0.15 -6.08
C LEU A 125 -16.96 0.20 -7.08
N GLU A 126 -16.65 0.99 -8.12
CA GLU A 126 -17.59 1.26 -9.22
C GLU A 126 -17.82 0.01 -10.09
N GLY A 127 -16.81 -0.85 -10.23
CA GLY A 127 -16.89 -2.11 -10.99
C GLY A 127 -17.85 -3.16 -10.41
N ILE A 128 -18.40 -2.94 -9.21
CA ILE A 128 -19.42 -3.80 -8.59
C ILE A 128 -20.84 -3.48 -9.12
N GLY A 129 -21.01 -2.35 -9.84
CA GLY A 129 -22.29 -1.80 -10.25
C GLY A 129 -22.85 -2.19 -11.61
N TRP A 130 -22.25 -3.11 -12.38
CA TRP A 130 -22.77 -3.48 -13.71
C TRP A 130 -23.54 -4.81 -13.69
N THR A 131 -24.86 -4.68 -13.87
CA THR A 131 -25.78 -5.75 -14.21
C THR A 131 -25.43 -6.34 -15.57
N CYS A 132 -25.56 -7.66 -15.72
CA CYS A 132 -25.36 -8.36 -16.98
C CYS A 132 -26.47 -8.00 -17.98
N ASP A 133 -26.11 -7.39 -19.10
CA ASP A 133 -27.00 -7.00 -20.21
C ASP A 133 -27.23 -8.13 -21.25
N ASP A 134 -26.96 -9.40 -20.93
CA ASP A 134 -27.19 -10.52 -21.86
C ASP A 134 -27.99 -11.66 -21.21
N CYS A 135 -29.29 -11.44 -21.00
CA CYS A 135 -30.29 -12.51 -20.82
C CYS A 135 -31.66 -12.08 -21.41
N PRO A 136 -32.23 -12.78 -22.42
CA PRO A 136 -33.39 -12.30 -23.17
C PRO A 136 -34.76 -12.40 -22.48
N GLN A 137 -34.85 -12.58 -21.16
CA GLN A 137 -36.13 -12.67 -20.45
C GLN A 137 -36.04 -11.93 -19.12
N GLY A 138 -36.66 -10.75 -19.07
CA GLY A 138 -36.83 -9.99 -17.84
C GLY A 138 -37.63 -10.80 -16.81
N CYS A 139 -37.04 -11.04 -15.65
CA CYS A 139 -37.71 -11.64 -14.50
C CYS A 139 -37.47 -10.77 -13.27
N MET A 140 -38.54 -10.10 -12.85
CA MET A 140 -38.71 -9.62 -11.48
C MET A 140 -39.10 -10.82 -10.58
N LEU A 141 -38.76 -10.71 -9.28
CA LEU A 141 -39.32 -11.38 -8.09
C LEU A 141 -38.55 -12.54 -7.43
N LEU A 142 -38.19 -12.28 -6.16
CA LEU A 142 -38.56 -13.04 -4.95
C LEU A 142 -38.80 -14.58 -5.08
N ASN A 143 -37.77 -15.41 -4.85
CA ASN A 143 -37.75 -16.50 -3.84
C ASN A 143 -36.41 -17.27 -3.87
N PRO A 144 -35.82 -17.68 -2.73
CA PRO A 144 -34.57 -18.43 -2.69
C PRO A 144 -34.83 -19.93 -2.52
N GLU A 145 -35.06 -20.67 -3.61
CA GLU A 145 -34.90 -22.14 -3.57
C GLU A 145 -34.46 -22.80 -4.89
N THR A 146 -34.28 -22.08 -6.01
CA THR A 146 -33.87 -22.71 -7.29
C THR A 146 -33.00 -21.82 -8.18
N ALA A 147 -31.87 -21.31 -7.69
CA ALA A 147 -30.85 -20.70 -8.55
C ALA A 147 -29.43 -21.13 -8.16
N ARG A 148 -28.90 -22.10 -8.91
CA ARG A 148 -27.48 -22.45 -8.95
C ARG A 148 -26.84 -21.61 -10.06
N CYS A 149 -26.07 -20.59 -9.70
CA CYS A 149 -25.21 -19.85 -10.63
C CYS A 149 -23.76 -20.27 -10.40
N SER A 150 -23.10 -20.72 -11.46
CA SER A 150 -21.71 -21.18 -11.46
C SER A 150 -20.80 -20.04 -11.90
N SER A 151 -20.37 -19.17 -10.97
CA SER A 151 -19.26 -18.24 -11.24
C SER A 151 -18.57 -17.77 -9.95
N ARG A 152 -17.23 -17.84 -9.96
CA ARG A 152 -16.29 -17.78 -8.81
C ARG A 152 -15.92 -16.35 -8.33
N LYS A 153 -16.87 -15.44 -8.11
CA LYS A 153 -16.54 -14.10 -7.56
C LYS A 153 -17.42 -13.65 -6.40
N CYS A 154 -17.67 -14.55 -5.46
CA CYS A 154 -18.06 -14.20 -4.09
C CYS A 154 -17.33 -15.14 -3.15
N ILE A 155 -16.92 -14.64 -1.98
CA ILE A 155 -16.06 -15.27 -0.96
C ILE A 155 -14.57 -14.93 -1.15
N ILE A 156 -14.17 -13.69 -0.84
CA ILE A 156 -13.01 -13.35 0.04
C ILE A 156 -13.39 -12.02 0.74
N VAL A 157 -12.85 -11.78 1.94
CA VAL A 157 -13.01 -10.61 2.83
C VAL A 157 -14.17 -10.67 3.84
N VAL A 158 -14.12 -11.64 4.75
CA VAL A 158 -14.43 -11.42 6.17
C VAL A 158 -13.39 -12.17 7.01
N ARG A 159 -12.14 -11.69 7.04
CA ARG A 159 -11.13 -12.23 7.96
C ARG A 159 -9.98 -11.28 8.23
N THR A 160 -10.28 -10.11 8.81
CA THR A 160 -9.35 -9.37 9.66
C THR A 160 -10.16 -8.32 10.40
N LEU A 161 -10.38 -8.55 11.68
CA LEU A 161 -10.52 -7.62 12.81
C LEU A 161 -11.13 -8.43 13.96
N VAL A 162 -10.62 -8.22 15.18
CA VAL A 162 -10.90 -8.93 16.44
C VAL A 162 -10.03 -10.18 16.70
N THR A 163 -8.78 -9.92 17.12
CA THR A 163 -8.08 -10.77 18.09
C THR A 163 -7.46 -9.88 19.16
N ALA A 164 -8.13 -9.77 20.30
CA ALA A 164 -7.52 -9.40 21.57
C ALA A 164 -8.40 -9.96 22.70
N GLU A 165 -7.74 -10.57 23.69
CA GLU A 165 -8.24 -11.01 25.00
C GLU A 165 -9.10 -12.29 25.01
N ALA A 166 -8.91 -13.28 25.90
CA ALA A 166 -7.91 -13.54 26.94
C ALA A 166 -7.99 -15.04 27.31
N SER A 167 -6.85 -15.61 27.72
CA SER A 167 -6.78 -16.87 28.47
C SER A 167 -7.50 -16.75 29.82
N LEU A 168 -8.00 -17.86 30.36
CA LEU A 168 -7.48 -18.48 31.61
C LEU A 168 -8.33 -19.66 32.10
N ILE A 169 -7.60 -20.73 32.50
CA ILE A 169 -7.86 -21.68 33.62
C ILE A 169 -8.99 -22.71 33.39
N SER A 170 -8.88 -24.01 33.73
CA SER A 170 -7.80 -24.90 34.15
C SER A 170 -8.39 -26.32 34.29
N SER A 171 -7.57 -27.30 33.95
CA SER A 171 -7.51 -28.72 34.38
C SER A 171 -8.71 -29.42 35.05
N LEU A 172 -9.07 -30.57 34.48
CA LEU A 172 -9.68 -31.70 35.19
C LEU A 172 -8.64 -32.81 35.30
N SER A 173 -8.34 -33.20 36.54
CA SER A 173 -7.63 -34.42 36.89
C SER A 173 -8.62 -35.45 37.44
N LEU A 174 -8.45 -36.70 37.03
CA LEU A 174 -9.23 -37.86 37.44
C LEU A 174 -8.34 -38.74 38.33
N CYS A 175 -8.80 -39.12 39.51
CA CYS A 175 -8.42 -40.39 40.13
C CYS A 175 -9.48 -40.91 41.11
N HIS A 176 -9.54 -42.25 41.14
CA HIS A 176 -10.46 -43.12 41.86
C HIS A 176 -10.32 -43.05 43.39
N SER A 177 -11.38 -43.44 44.13
CA SER A 177 -11.39 -44.58 45.08
C SER A 177 -12.68 -44.61 45.92
N THR A 178 -13.31 -45.79 46.04
CA THR A 178 -14.19 -46.21 47.16
C THR A 178 -13.29 -46.79 48.29
N PRO A 179 -13.69 -47.03 49.58
CA PRO A 179 -15.02 -47.50 50.03
C PRO A 179 -15.52 -47.17 51.48
N LYS A 180 -16.75 -47.67 51.78
CA LYS A 180 -17.37 -48.18 53.04
C LYS A 180 -17.92 -47.27 54.18
N SER A 181 -19.25 -47.44 54.37
CA SER A 181 -20.12 -47.61 55.58
C SER A 181 -20.02 -46.69 56.81
N GLU A 182 -21.14 -46.08 57.21
CA GLU A 182 -21.99 -46.46 58.37
C GLU A 182 -23.18 -45.50 58.59
N ASP A 183 -24.12 -45.94 59.43
CA ASP A 183 -25.50 -45.52 59.70
C ASP A 183 -25.80 -44.05 60.04
N GLY A 184 -27.07 -43.64 59.79
CA GLY A 184 -27.65 -42.43 60.38
C GLY A 184 -28.96 -41.94 59.77
N LYS A 185 -30.11 -42.39 60.30
CA LYS A 185 -31.46 -41.85 60.03
C LYS A 185 -31.53 -40.32 60.25
N LYS A 186 -31.91 -39.53 59.24
CA LYS A 186 -32.53 -38.19 59.41
C LYS A 186 -33.69 -37.95 58.43
N LYS A 187 -34.80 -37.43 58.98
CA LYS A 187 -36.08 -37.10 58.34
C LYS A 187 -35.89 -36.14 57.15
N LYS A 188 -36.50 -36.45 56.00
CA LYS A 188 -36.61 -35.51 54.87
C LYS A 188 -37.71 -34.48 55.15
N GLU A 189 -37.31 -33.25 55.44
CA GLU A 189 -38.18 -32.08 55.34
C GLU A 189 -38.70 -31.91 53.91
N LYS A 190 -40.00 -31.64 53.77
CA LYS A 190 -40.63 -31.29 52.50
C LYS A 190 -40.21 -29.87 52.12
N LYS A 191 -39.22 -29.69 51.24
CA LYS A 191 -39.07 -28.42 50.51
C LYS A 191 -40.19 -28.30 49.47
N VAL A 192 -41.12 -27.39 49.74
CA VAL A 192 -42.11 -26.89 48.78
C VAL A 192 -41.38 -25.92 47.86
N TYR A 193 -41.33 -26.21 46.57
CA TYR A 193 -40.78 -25.30 45.57
C TYR A 193 -41.92 -24.39 45.09
N THR A 194 -41.91 -23.12 45.50
CA THR A 194 -42.81 -22.10 44.98
C THR A 194 -42.19 -21.55 43.69
N TRP A 195 -42.78 -21.86 42.55
CA TRP A 195 -42.39 -21.28 41.27
C TRP A 195 -42.92 -19.84 41.23
N ASN A 196 -42.04 -18.84 41.17
CA ASN A 196 -42.43 -17.45 41.24
C ASN A 196 -43.09 -16.96 39.94
N THR A 197 -42.90 -17.68 38.82
CA THR A 197 -43.57 -17.38 37.54
C THR A 197 -44.12 -18.61 36.84
N LYS A 198 -45.20 -18.42 36.06
CA LYS A 198 -45.88 -19.47 35.29
C LYS A 198 -44.95 -20.10 34.23
N GLU A 199 -44.00 -19.33 33.71
CA GLU A 199 -43.03 -19.78 32.70
C GLU A 199 -41.93 -20.66 33.31
N GLU A 200 -41.50 -20.37 34.54
CA GLU A 200 -40.55 -21.18 35.30
C GLU A 200 -41.16 -22.53 35.70
N ALA A 201 -42.45 -22.54 36.09
CA ALA A 201 -43.21 -23.78 36.32
C ALA A 201 -43.38 -24.62 35.04
N ARG A 202 -43.57 -23.98 33.88
CA ARG A 202 -43.59 -24.65 32.56
C ARG A 202 -42.22 -25.22 32.20
N GLN A 203 -41.13 -24.50 32.48
CA GLN A 203 -39.77 -24.94 32.19
C GLN A 203 -39.35 -26.11 33.09
N ALA A 204 -39.62 -26.04 34.39
CA ALA A 204 -39.37 -27.15 35.31
C ALA A 204 -40.18 -28.42 34.98
N PHE A 205 -41.38 -28.25 34.42
CA PHE A 205 -42.17 -29.37 33.89
C PHE A 205 -41.50 -29.97 32.64
N LYS A 206 -40.96 -29.16 31.72
CA LYS A 206 -40.19 -29.63 30.56
C LYS A 206 -38.88 -30.32 30.97
N ASP A 207 -38.18 -29.82 31.97
CA ASP A 207 -36.92 -30.42 32.46
C ASP A 207 -37.17 -31.77 33.12
N LEU A 208 -38.27 -31.91 33.87
CA LEU A 208 -38.72 -33.20 34.41
C LEU A 208 -39.10 -34.18 33.28
N LEU A 209 -39.74 -33.71 32.21
CA LEU A 209 -40.00 -34.53 31.02
C LEU A 209 -38.69 -34.96 30.36
N LYS A 210 -37.66 -34.11 30.33
CA LYS A 210 -36.31 -34.45 29.82
C LYS A 210 -35.68 -35.59 30.61
N ASP A 211 -35.70 -35.50 31.93
CA ASP A 211 -35.10 -36.50 32.84
C ASP A 211 -35.86 -37.84 32.85
N LYS A 212 -37.20 -37.79 32.82
CA LYS A 212 -38.05 -38.99 32.81
C LYS A 212 -38.12 -39.69 31.45
N VAL A 213 -38.18 -38.94 30.33
CA VAL A 213 -38.26 -39.54 28.99
C VAL A 213 -36.90 -40.10 28.56
N SER A 214 -35.79 -39.52 29.01
CA SER A 214 -34.45 -40.09 28.80
C SER A 214 -34.22 -41.43 29.50
N SER A 215 -35.07 -41.82 30.46
CA SER A 215 -35.01 -43.13 31.13
C SER A 215 -35.74 -44.25 30.35
N TYR A 216 -36.54 -43.92 29.34
CA TYR A 216 -37.33 -44.88 28.57
C TYR A 216 -36.96 -44.81 27.08
N ASN A 217 -35.97 -45.60 26.67
CA ASN A 217 -35.70 -45.87 25.26
C ASN A 217 -36.78 -46.84 24.75
N SER A 218 -37.98 -46.36 24.42
CA SER A 218 -38.99 -47.25 23.81
C SER A 218 -39.90 -46.51 22.85
N THR A 219 -39.90 -47.00 21.62
CA THR A 219 -40.74 -46.66 20.48
C THR A 219 -42.19 -47.10 20.71
N GLN A 220 -42.84 -46.63 21.76
CA GLN A 220 -44.27 -46.87 22.02
C GLN A 220 -45.09 -45.58 21.93
N PRO A 221 -46.34 -45.65 21.43
CA PRO A 221 -47.17 -44.48 21.24
C PRO A 221 -47.50 -43.85 22.59
N VAL A 222 -46.98 -42.64 22.79
CA VAL A 222 -47.06 -41.82 24.01
C VAL A 222 -48.51 -41.42 24.38
N GLU A 223 -49.53 -41.97 23.72
CA GLU A 223 -50.95 -41.73 24.02
C GLU A 223 -51.43 -42.49 25.26
N LYS A 224 -50.83 -43.64 25.61
CA LYS A 224 -51.27 -44.45 26.77
C LYS A 224 -50.59 -44.12 28.10
N GLU A 225 -49.55 -43.30 28.12
CA GLU A 225 -48.85 -42.89 29.35
C GLU A 225 -49.38 -41.58 29.95
N ARG A 226 -50.62 -41.20 29.59
CA ARG A 226 -51.24 -39.95 30.07
C ARG A 226 -51.50 -39.92 31.58
N PHE A 227 -51.38 -41.05 32.27
CA PHE A 227 -51.98 -41.23 33.60
C PHE A 227 -51.11 -41.90 34.67
N ASN A 228 -49.86 -42.29 34.40
CA ASN A 228 -49.00 -42.91 35.42
C ASN A 228 -47.90 -41.99 35.98
N PHE A 229 -48.08 -40.67 35.86
CA PHE A 229 -47.20 -39.66 36.47
C PHE A 229 -47.62 -39.26 37.90
N GLY A 230 -48.53 -40.04 38.51
CA GLY A 230 -49.28 -39.72 39.72
C GLY A 230 -48.49 -39.50 41.02
N SER A 231 -47.18 -39.28 40.99
CA SER A 231 -46.41 -38.99 42.23
C SER A 231 -45.18 -38.11 42.05
N SER A 232 -44.89 -37.59 40.86
CA SER A 232 -43.82 -36.58 40.79
C SER A 232 -44.37 -35.24 41.28
N ARG A 233 -43.85 -34.76 42.41
CA ARG A 233 -44.35 -33.60 43.17
C ARG A 233 -44.40 -32.28 42.37
N ILE A 234 -43.79 -32.25 41.18
CA ILE A 234 -43.77 -31.13 40.22
C ILE A 234 -44.93 -31.21 39.21
N PHE A 235 -45.64 -32.34 39.10
CA PHE A 235 -46.87 -32.45 38.29
C PHE A 235 -48.00 -31.55 38.82
N SER A 236 -47.86 -31.03 40.04
CA SER A 236 -48.72 -30.01 40.64
C SER A 236 -48.33 -28.56 40.25
N ALA A 237 -47.21 -28.34 39.56
CA ALA A 237 -46.72 -27.01 39.19
C ALA A 237 -47.59 -26.32 38.13
N LEU A 238 -48.26 -27.10 37.26
CA LEU A 238 -49.31 -26.62 36.37
C LEU A 238 -50.66 -27.14 36.88
N PRO A 239 -51.59 -26.28 37.33
CA PRO A 239 -52.86 -26.73 37.91
C PRO A 239 -53.89 -27.15 36.84
N LYS A 240 -53.87 -26.54 35.64
CA LYS A 240 -54.85 -26.80 34.57
C LYS A 240 -54.36 -27.88 33.60
N LEU A 241 -55.22 -28.84 33.27
CA LEU A 241 -54.94 -29.92 32.31
C LEU A 241 -54.63 -29.38 30.89
N SER A 242 -55.27 -28.29 30.48
CA SER A 242 -55.00 -27.63 29.20
C SER A 242 -53.57 -27.07 29.13
N GLU A 243 -53.08 -26.47 30.21
CA GLU A 243 -51.73 -25.94 30.32
C GLU A 243 -50.68 -27.05 30.33
N LYS A 244 -50.98 -28.19 30.96
CA LYS A 244 -50.14 -29.39 30.89
C LYS A 244 -50.07 -29.96 29.47
N LYS A 245 -51.19 -30.06 28.76
CA LYS A 245 -51.22 -30.51 27.34
C LYS A 245 -50.45 -29.56 26.44
N GLN A 246 -50.59 -28.24 26.64
CA GLN A 246 -49.86 -27.23 25.88
C GLN A 246 -48.34 -27.30 26.14
N ALA A 247 -47.92 -27.45 27.40
CA ALA A 247 -46.51 -27.59 27.77
C ALA A 247 -45.89 -28.89 27.23
N PHE A 248 -46.64 -30.01 27.26
CA PHE A 248 -46.21 -31.30 26.71
C PHE A 248 -46.11 -31.31 25.19
N ASN A 249 -47.10 -30.75 24.48
CA ASN A 249 -47.03 -30.62 23.02
C ASN A 249 -45.89 -29.68 22.60
N GLY A 250 -45.69 -28.57 23.33
CA GLY A 250 -44.55 -27.68 23.13
C GLY A 250 -43.20 -28.36 23.41
N TYR A 251 -43.12 -29.25 24.41
CA TYR A 251 -41.94 -30.08 24.67
C TYR A 251 -41.68 -31.07 23.55
N LYS A 252 -42.72 -31.75 23.04
CA LYS A 252 -42.61 -32.68 21.91
C LYS A 252 -42.07 -31.98 20.67
N THR A 253 -42.66 -30.84 20.29
CA THR A 253 -42.19 -30.05 19.15
C THR A 253 -40.76 -29.53 19.35
N GLN A 254 -40.41 -29.11 20.57
CA GLN A 254 -39.05 -28.66 20.90
C GLN A 254 -38.03 -29.81 20.84
N ARG A 255 -38.38 -31.01 21.33
CA ARG A 255 -37.53 -32.20 21.26
C ARG A 255 -37.32 -32.68 19.83
N ASP A 256 -38.38 -32.73 19.03
CA ASP A 256 -38.29 -33.07 17.61
C ASP A 256 -37.39 -32.06 16.86
N LYS A 257 -37.38 -30.80 17.29
CA LYS A 257 -36.50 -29.75 16.76
C LYS A 257 -35.05 -29.93 17.23
N GLU A 258 -34.83 -30.17 18.52
CA GLU A 258 -33.50 -30.44 19.11
C GLU A 258 -32.85 -31.68 18.48
N GLU A 259 -33.57 -32.80 18.32
CA GLU A 259 -33.03 -34.02 17.71
C GLU A 259 -32.66 -33.81 16.23
N LYS A 260 -33.50 -33.08 15.47
CA LYS A 260 -33.19 -32.69 14.09
C LYS A 260 -31.97 -31.78 14.02
N GLU A 261 -31.79 -30.89 14.99
CA GLU A 261 -30.64 -29.99 15.07
C GLU A 261 -29.36 -30.75 15.46
N GLU A 262 -29.41 -31.62 16.45
CA GLU A 262 -28.31 -32.51 16.85
C GLU A 262 -27.90 -33.46 15.71
N ALA A 263 -28.87 -34.01 14.96
CA ALA A 263 -28.58 -34.82 13.78
C ALA A 263 -27.90 -34.00 12.67
N ARG A 264 -28.34 -32.75 12.42
CA ARG A 264 -27.68 -31.83 11.47
C ARG A 264 -26.25 -31.50 11.90
N THR A 265 -26.04 -31.21 13.17
CA THR A 265 -24.72 -30.89 13.72
C THR A 265 -23.78 -32.09 13.62
N ARG A 266 -24.23 -33.29 14.00
CA ARG A 266 -23.43 -34.53 13.85
C ARG A 266 -23.08 -34.81 12.38
N ALA A 267 -24.02 -34.63 11.47
CA ALA A 267 -23.75 -34.78 10.04
C ALA A 267 -22.72 -33.76 9.54
N LYS A 268 -22.83 -32.50 9.94
CA LYS A 268 -21.84 -31.45 9.61
C LYS A 268 -20.45 -31.80 10.13
N GLU A 269 -20.35 -32.22 11.39
CA GLU A 269 -19.08 -32.65 12.00
C GLU A 269 -18.47 -33.87 11.29
N ALA A 270 -19.31 -34.85 10.88
CA ALA A 270 -18.85 -36.00 10.13
C ALA A 270 -18.26 -35.60 8.77
N LYS A 271 -18.91 -34.66 8.05
CA LYS A 271 -18.40 -34.10 6.79
C LYS A 271 -17.05 -33.40 6.99
N GLU A 272 -16.94 -32.52 7.99
CA GLU A 272 -15.70 -31.79 8.27
C GLU A 272 -14.55 -32.75 8.67
N LYS A 273 -14.84 -33.80 9.44
CA LYS A 273 -13.87 -34.84 9.79
C LYS A 273 -13.38 -35.60 8.57
N LEU A 274 -14.29 -36.02 7.68
CA LEU A 274 -13.93 -36.68 6.44
C LEU A 274 -13.08 -35.78 5.54
N GLN A 275 -13.49 -34.53 5.37
CA GLN A 275 -12.74 -33.54 4.59
C GLN A 275 -11.30 -33.40 5.11
N ARG A 276 -11.13 -33.11 6.40
CA ARG A 276 -9.78 -32.96 7.01
C ARG A 276 -8.96 -34.22 6.91
N PHE A 277 -9.58 -35.39 7.06
CA PHE A 277 -8.92 -36.68 6.90
C PHE A 277 -8.37 -36.83 5.48
N LEU A 278 -9.17 -36.57 4.44
CA LEU A 278 -8.73 -36.70 3.06
C LEU A 278 -7.67 -35.65 2.69
N GLU A 279 -7.79 -34.40 3.17
CA GLU A 279 -6.81 -33.33 2.91
C GLU A 279 -5.42 -33.60 3.54
N ALA A 280 -5.37 -34.31 4.67
CA ALA A 280 -4.14 -34.54 5.42
C ALA A 280 -3.52 -35.92 5.16
N HIS A 281 -4.20 -36.82 4.47
CA HIS A 281 -3.76 -38.20 4.33
C HIS A 281 -2.70 -38.35 3.22
N ASP A 282 -1.53 -38.91 3.53
CA ASP A 282 -0.38 -39.02 2.63
C ASP A 282 -0.66 -39.71 1.28
N LYS A 283 -1.56 -40.69 1.27
CA LYS A 283 -1.95 -41.42 0.04
C LYS A 283 -2.97 -40.69 -0.84
N MET A 284 -3.50 -39.56 -0.38
CA MET A 284 -4.42 -38.73 -1.16
C MET A 284 -3.62 -37.68 -1.93
N ASN A 285 -3.82 -37.61 -3.25
CA ASN A 285 -3.21 -36.60 -4.12
C ASN A 285 -4.20 -36.19 -5.23
N SER A 286 -3.83 -35.20 -6.04
CA SER A 286 -4.69 -34.67 -7.11
C SER A 286 -5.07 -35.66 -8.23
N TYR A 287 -4.40 -36.81 -8.31
CA TYR A 287 -4.65 -37.84 -9.34
C TYR A 287 -5.48 -39.02 -8.83
N VAL A 288 -5.72 -39.14 -7.52
CA VAL A 288 -6.50 -40.25 -6.96
C VAL A 288 -7.97 -40.12 -7.34
N LYS A 289 -8.45 -40.99 -8.23
CA LYS A 289 -9.86 -41.07 -8.64
C LYS A 289 -10.76 -41.57 -7.50
N TYR A 290 -12.04 -41.17 -7.48
CA TYR A 290 -13.00 -41.54 -6.43
C TYR A 290 -13.06 -43.04 -6.13
N ARG A 291 -13.17 -43.89 -7.16
CA ARG A 291 -13.18 -45.36 -6.98
C ARG A 291 -11.92 -45.88 -6.28
N LYS A 292 -10.78 -45.25 -6.52
CA LYS A 292 -9.53 -45.62 -5.85
C LYS A 292 -9.52 -45.11 -4.40
N ALA A 293 -10.02 -43.90 -4.16
CA ALA A 293 -10.20 -43.37 -2.81
C ALA A 293 -11.10 -44.28 -1.97
N GLU A 294 -12.20 -44.80 -2.52
CA GLU A 294 -13.08 -45.75 -1.83
C GLU A 294 -12.37 -47.06 -1.47
N GLN A 295 -11.54 -47.60 -2.35
CA GLN A 295 -10.72 -48.79 -2.04
C GLN A 295 -9.71 -48.53 -0.92
N LEU A 296 -9.18 -47.31 -0.84
CA LEU A 296 -8.17 -46.94 0.16
C LEU A 296 -8.81 -46.63 1.51
N PHE A 297 -9.96 -45.95 1.51
CA PHE A 297 -10.55 -45.35 2.70
C PHE A 297 -11.86 -46.01 3.16
N GLY A 298 -12.40 -46.97 2.40
CA GLY A 298 -13.67 -47.62 2.69
C GLY A 298 -13.74 -48.37 4.02
N ASN A 299 -12.61 -48.80 4.57
CA ASN A 299 -12.56 -49.48 5.86
C ASN A 299 -12.55 -48.51 7.05
N PHE A 300 -12.38 -47.21 6.81
CA PHE A 300 -12.28 -46.22 7.88
C PHE A 300 -13.64 -45.72 8.30
N GLU A 301 -13.86 -45.60 9.61
CA GLU A 301 -15.13 -45.13 10.18
C GLU A 301 -15.47 -43.69 9.71
N VAL A 302 -14.45 -42.84 9.57
CA VAL A 302 -14.60 -41.47 9.05
C VAL A 302 -15.16 -41.42 7.63
N TRP A 303 -14.93 -42.44 6.81
CA TRP A 303 -15.48 -42.58 5.47
C TRP A 303 -16.94 -43.04 5.52
N ASN A 304 -17.23 -44.05 6.34
CA ASN A 304 -18.57 -44.66 6.42
C ASN A 304 -19.61 -43.81 7.17
N ASN A 305 -19.17 -42.90 8.05
CA ASN A 305 -20.05 -41.96 8.77
C ASN A 305 -20.72 -40.92 7.86
N VAL A 306 -20.32 -40.83 6.58
CA VAL A 306 -20.87 -39.88 5.61
C VAL A 306 -21.56 -40.65 4.45
N PRO A 307 -22.81 -40.30 4.10
CA PRO A 307 -23.49 -40.87 2.94
C PRO A 307 -22.73 -40.68 1.63
N GLU A 308 -22.84 -41.62 0.69
CA GLU A 308 -22.06 -41.65 -0.55
C GLU A 308 -22.20 -40.36 -1.41
N ARG A 309 -23.41 -39.79 -1.50
CA ARG A 309 -23.63 -38.53 -2.21
C ARG A 309 -22.77 -37.40 -1.65
N GLU A 310 -22.71 -37.30 -0.33
CA GLU A 310 -21.97 -36.26 0.38
C GLU A 310 -20.46 -36.56 0.35
N ARG A 311 -20.06 -37.85 0.36
CA ARG A 311 -18.66 -38.26 0.15
C ARG A 311 -18.14 -37.80 -1.21
N ASN A 312 -18.92 -37.97 -2.27
CA ASN A 312 -18.56 -37.52 -3.62
C ASN A 312 -18.37 -35.99 -3.67
N GLU A 313 -19.29 -35.22 -3.09
CA GLU A 313 -19.19 -33.76 -3.04
C GLU A 313 -17.92 -33.32 -2.28
N ILE A 314 -17.65 -33.91 -1.11
CA ILE A 314 -16.43 -33.62 -0.32
C ILE A 314 -15.17 -34.03 -1.09
N TYR A 315 -15.19 -35.19 -1.76
CA TYR A 315 -14.05 -35.67 -2.52
C TYR A 315 -13.66 -34.70 -3.64
N GLU A 316 -14.62 -34.19 -4.42
CA GLU A 316 -14.35 -33.22 -5.50
C GLU A 316 -13.76 -31.91 -4.94
N ASP A 317 -14.30 -31.41 -3.83
CA ASP A 317 -13.80 -30.22 -3.15
C ASP A 317 -12.36 -30.42 -2.63
N VAL A 318 -12.10 -31.57 -2.00
CA VAL A 318 -10.76 -31.94 -1.51
C VAL A 318 -9.78 -32.11 -2.66
N LEU A 319 -10.17 -32.76 -3.75
CA LEU A 319 -9.33 -32.95 -4.92
C LEU A 319 -8.92 -31.61 -5.53
N PHE A 320 -9.88 -30.68 -5.65
CA PHE A 320 -9.60 -29.32 -6.09
C PHE A 320 -8.65 -28.58 -5.14
N TYR A 321 -8.86 -28.71 -3.82
CA TYR A 321 -8.00 -28.10 -2.82
C TYR A 321 -6.56 -28.66 -2.87
N ILE A 322 -6.39 -29.98 -2.93
CA ILE A 322 -5.09 -30.64 -3.03
C ILE A 322 -4.37 -30.24 -4.32
N ALA A 323 -5.04 -30.30 -5.47
CA ALA A 323 -4.45 -29.87 -6.74
C ALA A 323 -4.00 -28.40 -6.71
N LYS A 324 -4.79 -27.53 -6.07
CA LYS A 324 -4.42 -26.13 -5.86
C LYS A 324 -3.21 -26.00 -4.92
N LYS A 325 -3.18 -26.74 -3.82
CA LYS A 325 -2.10 -26.75 -2.84
C LYS A 325 -0.78 -27.22 -3.47
N GLU A 326 -0.78 -28.37 -4.15
CA GLU A 326 0.38 -28.92 -4.87
C GLU A 326 0.92 -27.93 -5.91
N LYS A 327 0.04 -27.29 -6.69
CA LYS A 327 0.42 -26.26 -7.66
C LYS A 327 1.07 -25.03 -7.01
N GLU A 328 0.54 -24.58 -5.87
CA GLU A 328 1.13 -23.45 -5.14
C GLU A 328 2.45 -23.84 -4.46
N GLU A 329 2.59 -25.06 -3.95
CA GLU A 329 3.86 -25.58 -3.41
C GLU A 329 4.94 -25.69 -4.49
N ALA A 330 4.60 -26.18 -5.69
CA ALA A 330 5.52 -26.21 -6.83
C ALA A 330 5.97 -24.80 -7.24
N LYS A 331 5.06 -23.82 -7.27
CA LYS A 331 5.41 -22.40 -7.53
C LYS A 331 6.30 -21.84 -6.42
N ARG A 332 6.02 -22.15 -5.15
CA ARG A 332 6.80 -21.71 -4.01
C ARG A 332 8.23 -22.26 -4.08
N LEU A 333 8.38 -23.54 -4.40
CA LEU A 333 9.67 -24.19 -4.56
C LEU A 333 10.46 -23.57 -5.73
N ARG A 334 9.84 -23.42 -6.91
CA ARG A 334 10.46 -22.73 -8.06
C ARG A 334 10.97 -21.34 -7.69
N ARG A 335 10.17 -20.55 -6.97
CA ARG A 335 10.57 -19.21 -6.49
C ARG A 335 11.72 -19.25 -5.48
N ARG A 336 11.69 -20.20 -4.53
CA ARG A 336 12.78 -20.42 -3.58
C ARG A 336 14.09 -20.70 -4.33
N ASN A 337 14.05 -21.61 -5.28
CA ASN A 337 15.24 -22.05 -6.01
C ASN A 337 15.83 -20.93 -6.87
N ILE A 338 14.98 -20.21 -7.61
CA ILE A 338 15.38 -19.01 -8.38
C ILE A 338 16.07 -18.00 -7.46
N GLN A 339 15.46 -17.70 -6.31
CA GLN A 339 16.01 -16.72 -5.38
C GLN A 339 17.31 -17.18 -4.72
N ALA A 340 17.43 -18.47 -4.40
CA ALA A 340 18.63 -19.07 -3.84
C ALA A 340 19.78 -19.02 -4.86
N LEU A 341 19.54 -19.46 -6.10
CA LEU A 341 20.54 -19.40 -7.18
C LEU A 341 21.00 -17.95 -7.40
N LYS A 342 20.07 -17.00 -7.47
CA LYS A 342 20.40 -15.57 -7.59
C LYS A 342 21.28 -15.09 -6.44
N SER A 343 20.93 -15.44 -5.20
CA SER A 343 21.73 -15.06 -4.03
C SER A 343 23.14 -15.64 -4.06
N ILE A 344 23.31 -16.84 -4.60
CA ILE A 344 24.63 -17.48 -4.75
C ILE A 344 25.43 -16.74 -5.83
N LEU A 345 24.84 -16.48 -7.00
CA LEU A 345 25.47 -15.71 -8.08
C LEU A 345 25.89 -14.30 -7.59
N ASP A 346 25.03 -13.59 -6.88
CA ASP A 346 25.31 -12.26 -6.32
C ASP A 346 26.44 -12.28 -5.27
N SER A 347 26.66 -13.41 -4.60
CA SER A 347 27.74 -13.56 -3.61
C SER A 347 29.11 -13.88 -4.24
N MET A 348 29.13 -14.34 -5.49
CA MET A 348 30.35 -14.79 -6.16
C MET A 348 31.05 -13.63 -6.89
N THR A 349 32.20 -13.21 -6.38
CA THR A 349 33.06 -12.20 -7.05
C THR A 349 33.80 -12.73 -8.28
N SER A 350 33.84 -14.05 -8.48
CA SER A 350 34.45 -14.67 -9.66
C SER A 350 33.58 -14.56 -10.91
N VAL A 351 32.27 -14.38 -10.74
CA VAL A 351 31.34 -14.16 -11.85
C VAL A 351 31.44 -12.70 -12.27
N THR A 352 31.82 -12.48 -13.52
CA THR A 352 31.92 -11.17 -14.13
C THR A 352 30.92 -11.06 -15.28
N TYR A 353 30.72 -9.85 -15.81
CA TYR A 353 29.86 -9.62 -16.97
C TYR A 353 30.29 -10.36 -18.26
N ARG A 354 31.49 -10.97 -18.29
CA ARG A 354 32.00 -11.77 -19.42
C ARG A 354 31.90 -13.27 -19.20
N THR A 355 31.53 -13.70 -18.00
CA THR A 355 31.52 -15.10 -17.62
C THR A 355 30.47 -15.85 -18.43
N THR A 356 30.83 -17.01 -18.95
CA THR A 356 29.93 -17.88 -19.71
C THR A 356 29.15 -18.81 -18.78
N TRP A 357 28.03 -19.36 -19.25
CA TRP A 357 27.25 -20.31 -18.45
C TRP A 357 28.06 -21.54 -18.04
N SER A 358 28.91 -22.07 -18.93
CA SER A 358 29.74 -23.24 -18.62
C SER A 358 30.72 -22.99 -17.48
N GLU A 359 31.34 -21.80 -17.45
CA GLU A 359 32.23 -21.37 -16.36
C GLU A 359 31.45 -21.16 -15.06
N ALA A 360 30.31 -20.47 -15.14
CA ALA A 360 29.44 -20.24 -14.00
C ALA A 360 28.93 -21.56 -13.40
N GLN A 361 28.60 -22.54 -14.23
CA GLN A 361 28.17 -23.86 -13.77
C GLN A 361 29.27 -24.56 -12.97
N GLN A 362 30.54 -24.46 -13.38
CA GLN A 362 31.66 -24.98 -12.60
C GLN A 362 31.75 -24.28 -11.24
N TYR A 363 31.66 -22.94 -11.21
CA TYR A 363 31.68 -22.18 -9.96
C TYR A 363 30.50 -22.54 -9.03
N LEU A 364 29.33 -22.83 -9.59
CA LEU A 364 28.18 -23.31 -8.83
C LEU A 364 28.44 -24.70 -8.23
N MET A 365 29.07 -25.61 -8.99
CA MET A 365 29.44 -26.93 -8.48
C MET A 365 30.51 -26.89 -7.39
N ASP A 366 31.41 -25.91 -7.47
CA ASP A 366 32.44 -25.69 -6.46
C ASP A 366 31.88 -24.99 -5.21
N ASN A 367 30.65 -24.45 -5.27
CA ASN A 367 30.01 -23.77 -4.15
C ASN A 367 29.23 -24.75 -3.25
N PRO A 368 29.55 -24.86 -1.95
CA PRO A 368 28.91 -25.83 -1.06
C PRO A 368 27.40 -25.61 -0.90
N THR A 369 26.93 -24.35 -0.94
CA THR A 369 25.49 -24.05 -0.78
C THR A 369 24.64 -24.55 -1.94
N PHE A 370 25.23 -24.67 -3.14
CA PHE A 370 24.57 -25.24 -4.31
C PHE A 370 24.78 -26.76 -4.37
N ALA A 371 25.97 -27.24 -3.99
CA ALA A 371 26.33 -28.66 -4.00
C ALA A 371 25.51 -29.51 -2.99
N GLU A 372 25.11 -28.93 -1.85
CA GLU A 372 24.36 -29.63 -0.80
C GLU A 372 22.83 -29.58 -0.96
N ASP A 373 22.26 -28.61 -1.70
CA ASP A 373 20.81 -28.44 -1.87
C ASP A 373 20.30 -29.22 -3.10
N GLU A 374 19.81 -30.45 -2.86
CA GLU A 374 19.27 -31.34 -3.90
C GLU A 374 18.06 -30.73 -4.64
N GLU A 375 17.18 -30.01 -3.92
CA GLU A 375 16.04 -29.36 -4.54
C GLU A 375 16.48 -28.24 -5.49
N LEU A 376 17.56 -27.53 -5.17
CA LEU A 376 18.15 -26.50 -6.01
C LEU A 376 18.83 -27.09 -7.24
N GLN A 377 19.55 -28.21 -7.10
CA GLN A 377 20.15 -28.91 -8.25
C GLN A 377 19.12 -29.45 -9.23
N ASN A 378 17.97 -29.88 -8.72
CA ASN A 378 16.85 -30.39 -9.50
C ASN A 378 15.94 -29.29 -10.08
N MET A 379 16.34 -28.01 -9.99
CA MET A 379 15.59 -26.93 -10.62
C MET A 379 15.55 -27.07 -12.15
N ASP A 380 14.57 -26.42 -12.78
CA ASP A 380 14.46 -26.42 -14.24
C ASP A 380 15.69 -25.75 -14.88
N LYS A 381 16.26 -26.39 -15.90
CA LYS A 381 17.46 -25.89 -16.59
C LYS A 381 17.21 -24.55 -17.28
N GLU A 382 16.00 -24.33 -17.79
CA GLU A 382 15.60 -23.07 -18.40
C GLU A 382 15.57 -21.96 -17.35
N ASP A 383 14.99 -22.22 -16.18
CA ASP A 383 14.95 -21.25 -15.08
C ASP A 383 16.36 -20.88 -14.61
N ALA A 384 17.27 -21.84 -14.55
CA ALA A 384 18.67 -21.60 -14.17
C ALA A 384 19.38 -20.70 -15.20
N LEU A 385 19.17 -20.96 -16.50
CA LEU A 385 19.71 -20.14 -17.59
C LEU A 385 19.14 -18.71 -17.58
N ILE A 386 17.83 -18.57 -17.36
CA ILE A 386 17.18 -17.25 -17.25
C ILE A 386 17.76 -16.47 -16.06
N CYS A 387 17.90 -17.11 -14.88
CA CYS A 387 18.50 -16.46 -13.71
C CYS A 387 19.93 -15.97 -13.99
N PHE A 388 20.71 -16.80 -14.66
CA PHE A 388 22.07 -16.45 -15.03
C PHE A 388 22.14 -15.32 -16.04
N GLU A 389 21.34 -15.38 -17.11
CA GLU A 389 21.27 -14.30 -18.09
C GLU A 389 20.87 -12.97 -17.46
N GLU A 390 19.86 -12.97 -16.58
CA GLU A 390 19.45 -11.78 -15.84
C GLU A 390 20.58 -11.22 -14.96
N HIS A 391 21.34 -12.10 -14.29
CA HIS A 391 22.48 -11.70 -13.47
C HIS A 391 23.62 -11.11 -14.32
N ILE A 392 24.00 -11.74 -15.44
CA ILE A 392 25.01 -11.21 -16.35
C ILE A 392 24.59 -9.87 -16.95
N ARG A 393 23.33 -9.73 -17.40
CA ARG A 393 22.80 -8.45 -17.90
C ARG A 393 22.83 -7.36 -16.84
N ALA A 394 22.60 -7.70 -15.57
CA ALA A 394 22.71 -6.76 -14.46
C ALA A 394 24.17 -6.29 -14.27
N LEU A 395 25.14 -7.22 -14.32
CA LEU A 395 26.57 -6.89 -14.26
C LEU A 395 27.04 -6.05 -15.45
N GLU A 396 26.59 -6.36 -16.67
CA GLU A 396 26.90 -5.56 -17.88
C GLU A 396 26.40 -4.12 -17.73
N LYS A 397 25.19 -3.95 -17.20
CA LYS A 397 24.61 -2.64 -16.93
C LYS A 397 25.38 -1.88 -15.86
N GLU A 398 25.77 -2.53 -14.77
CA GLU A 398 26.54 -1.89 -13.69
C GLU A 398 27.92 -1.39 -14.19
N GLU A 399 28.59 -2.18 -15.02
CA GLU A 399 29.85 -1.83 -15.67
C GLU A 399 29.70 -0.63 -16.63
N GLU A 400 28.61 -0.58 -17.41
CA GLU A 400 28.30 0.56 -18.28
C GLU A 400 28.02 1.83 -17.46
N GLU A 401 27.23 1.71 -16.40
CA GLU A 401 26.97 2.81 -15.49
C GLU A 401 28.25 3.29 -14.79
N GLU A 402 29.17 2.40 -14.43
CA GLU A 402 30.47 2.77 -13.86
C GLU A 402 31.34 3.54 -14.86
N LYS A 403 31.41 3.08 -16.11
CA LYS A 403 32.09 3.80 -17.20
C LYS A 403 31.50 5.18 -17.41
N GLU A 404 30.18 5.31 -17.42
CA GLU A 404 29.54 6.61 -17.58
C GLU A 404 29.75 7.51 -16.35
N ARG A 405 29.70 6.96 -15.13
CA ARG A 405 30.06 7.69 -13.90
C ARG A 405 31.50 8.20 -13.99
N SER A 406 32.44 7.38 -14.46
CA SER A 406 33.84 7.79 -14.66
C SER A 406 33.97 8.92 -15.69
N ARG A 407 33.34 8.79 -16.86
CA ARG A 407 33.32 9.84 -17.90
C ARG A 407 32.72 11.15 -17.40
N VAL A 408 31.62 11.09 -16.65
CA VAL A 408 30.99 12.28 -16.05
C VAL A 408 31.93 12.95 -15.03
N ARG A 409 32.59 12.17 -14.16
CA ARG A 409 33.58 12.69 -13.20
C ARG A 409 34.73 13.38 -13.93
N GLU A 410 35.25 12.77 -14.98
CA GLU A 410 36.32 13.34 -15.79
C GLU A 410 35.89 14.67 -16.44
N ARG A 411 34.74 14.72 -17.11
CA ARG A 411 34.19 15.97 -17.71
C ARG A 411 34.01 17.07 -16.67
N ARG A 412 33.53 16.73 -15.47
CA ARG A 412 33.41 17.68 -14.34
C ARG A 412 34.76 18.18 -13.88
N GLN A 413 35.76 17.30 -13.77
CA GLN A 413 37.12 17.69 -13.40
C GLN A 413 37.75 18.60 -14.45
N GLN A 414 37.56 18.31 -15.73
CA GLN A 414 38.01 19.16 -16.84
C GLN A 414 37.38 20.56 -16.77
N ARG A 415 36.08 20.65 -16.46
CA ARG A 415 35.41 21.94 -16.23
C ARG A 415 36.00 22.68 -15.02
N LYS A 416 36.24 22.00 -13.90
CA LYS A 416 36.88 22.60 -12.73
C LYS A 416 38.29 23.09 -13.04
N ASN A 417 39.06 22.36 -13.84
CA ASN A 417 40.39 22.80 -14.26
C ASN A 417 40.31 24.10 -15.08
N ARG A 418 39.30 24.24 -15.95
CA ARG A 418 39.02 25.51 -16.67
C ARG A 418 38.69 26.65 -15.72
N GLU A 419 37.80 26.42 -14.76
CA GLU A 419 37.42 27.42 -13.75
C GLU A 419 38.63 27.85 -12.89
N ILE A 420 39.48 26.89 -12.49
CA ILE A 420 40.72 27.16 -11.74
C ILE A 420 41.72 27.95 -12.58
N PHE A 421 41.83 27.67 -13.88
CA PHE A 421 42.68 28.44 -14.78
C PHE A 421 42.13 29.86 -15.01
N GLN A 422 40.81 30.04 -15.02
CA GLN A 422 40.20 31.37 -15.07
C GLN A 422 40.56 32.20 -13.84
N ILE A 423 40.48 31.61 -12.64
CA ILE A 423 40.91 32.27 -11.39
C ILE A 423 42.40 32.64 -11.45
N PHE A 424 43.24 31.81 -12.07
CA PHE A 424 44.64 32.15 -12.29
C PHE A 424 44.83 33.39 -13.19
N LEU A 425 44.03 33.53 -14.26
CA LEU A 425 44.05 34.74 -15.08
C LEU A 425 43.61 35.97 -14.26
N ASP A 426 42.61 35.82 -13.40
CA ASP A 426 42.16 36.90 -12.50
C ASP A 426 43.29 37.33 -11.52
N GLU A 427 44.06 36.37 -10.98
CA GLU A 427 45.24 36.64 -10.16
C GLU A 427 46.33 37.38 -10.93
N LEU A 428 46.59 36.98 -12.19
CA LEU A 428 47.55 37.66 -13.05
C LEU A 428 47.10 39.09 -13.39
N HIS A 429 45.79 39.31 -13.56
CA HIS A 429 45.21 40.63 -13.78
C HIS A 429 45.34 41.51 -12.54
N THR A 430 44.98 40.97 -11.37
CA THR A 430 45.06 41.69 -10.08
C THR A 430 46.51 42.07 -9.74
N THR A 431 47.48 41.23 -10.12
CA THR A 431 48.92 41.51 -9.92
C THR A 431 49.51 42.45 -10.97
N GLY A 432 48.72 42.86 -11.98
CA GLY A 432 49.14 43.76 -13.06
C GLY A 432 50.00 43.10 -14.14
N LYS A 433 50.21 41.77 -14.08
CA LYS A 433 50.96 41.00 -15.10
C LYS A 433 50.13 40.74 -16.36
N LEU A 434 48.81 40.78 -16.25
CA LEU A 434 47.85 40.64 -17.34
C LEU A 434 46.99 41.91 -17.42
N HIS A 435 46.79 42.44 -18.63
CA HIS A 435 45.94 43.61 -18.92
C HIS A 435 45.44 43.55 -20.37
N SER A 436 44.62 44.51 -20.81
CA SER A 436 43.95 44.50 -22.13
C SER A 436 44.89 44.55 -23.36
N MET A 437 46.17 44.88 -23.15
CA MET A 437 47.20 44.93 -24.19
C MET A 437 48.22 43.80 -24.10
N SER A 438 48.11 42.91 -23.12
CA SER A 438 49.06 41.80 -22.94
C SER A 438 48.96 40.81 -24.10
N THR A 439 50.10 40.26 -24.51
CA THR A 439 50.15 39.19 -25.52
C THR A 439 50.38 37.83 -24.87
N TRP A 440 49.94 36.76 -25.52
CA TRP A 440 50.15 35.40 -25.02
C TRP A 440 51.64 35.07 -24.89
N MET A 441 52.48 35.51 -25.83
CA MET A 441 53.92 35.24 -25.80
C MET A 441 54.61 35.85 -24.57
N GLU A 442 54.22 37.06 -24.18
CA GLU A 442 54.77 37.73 -22.99
C GLU A 442 54.35 37.03 -21.69
N LEU A 443 53.11 36.53 -21.65
CA LEU A 443 52.57 35.88 -20.46
C LEU A 443 52.95 34.39 -20.35
N TYR A 444 53.29 33.75 -21.47
CA TYR A 444 53.56 32.32 -21.56
C TYR A 444 54.62 31.83 -20.56
N PRO A 445 55.78 32.48 -20.36
CA PRO A 445 56.78 32.01 -19.39
C PRO A 445 56.23 31.88 -17.96
N VAL A 446 55.36 32.79 -17.56
CA VAL A 446 54.69 32.77 -16.25
C VAL A 446 53.63 31.67 -16.22
N VAL A 447 52.79 31.61 -17.25
CA VAL A 447 51.68 30.65 -17.35
C VAL A 447 52.16 29.21 -17.44
N SER A 448 53.19 28.92 -18.24
CA SER A 448 53.71 27.57 -18.45
C SER A 448 54.36 26.96 -17.21
N SER A 449 54.80 27.81 -16.27
CA SER A 449 55.40 27.38 -15.01
C SER A 449 54.37 26.94 -13.95
N ASP A 450 53.10 27.32 -14.11
CA ASP A 450 52.04 27.05 -13.13
C ASP A 450 51.39 25.67 -13.39
N ILE A 451 51.18 24.90 -12.30
CA ILE A 451 50.54 23.58 -12.36
C ILE A 451 49.12 23.62 -12.95
N ARG A 452 48.41 24.73 -12.79
CA ARG A 452 47.04 24.94 -13.32
C ARG A 452 47.03 24.93 -14.84
N PHE A 453 48.10 25.40 -15.48
CA PHE A 453 48.27 25.30 -16.93
C PHE A 453 48.50 23.86 -17.36
N SER A 454 49.40 23.11 -16.71
CA SER A 454 49.65 21.71 -17.06
C SER A 454 48.40 20.83 -16.91
N ARG A 455 47.60 21.07 -15.87
CA ARG A 455 46.33 20.36 -15.63
C ARG A 455 45.27 20.57 -16.73
N MET A 456 45.43 21.61 -17.54
CA MET A 456 44.53 21.95 -18.65
C MET A 456 44.95 21.33 -19.98
N LEU A 457 46.19 20.85 -20.10
CA LEU A 457 46.71 20.32 -21.35
C LEU A 457 46.06 18.97 -21.73
N GLY A 458 45.80 18.79 -23.02
CA GLY A 458 45.21 17.55 -23.57
C GLY A 458 43.71 17.37 -23.30
N GLN A 459 43.05 18.33 -22.64
CA GLN A 459 41.61 18.26 -22.38
C GLN A 459 40.80 18.78 -23.59
N PRO A 460 39.64 18.19 -23.90
CA PRO A 460 38.75 18.71 -24.94
C PRO A 460 38.07 20.02 -24.51
N GLY A 461 37.80 20.90 -25.48
CA GLY A 461 37.13 22.19 -25.27
C GLY A 461 38.09 23.38 -25.39
N SER A 462 37.78 24.48 -24.70
CA SER A 462 38.59 25.71 -24.72
C SER A 462 39.98 25.44 -24.16
N THR A 463 40.99 25.76 -24.96
CA THR A 463 42.40 25.66 -24.56
C THR A 463 42.78 26.80 -23.62
N PRO A 464 43.91 26.71 -22.89
CA PRO A 464 44.44 27.83 -22.11
C PRO A 464 44.58 29.13 -22.92
N LEU A 465 44.98 29.03 -24.20
CA LEU A 465 45.09 30.17 -25.10
C LEU A 465 43.73 30.78 -25.42
N ASP A 466 42.70 29.96 -25.61
CA ASP A 466 41.34 30.45 -25.87
C ASP A 466 40.80 31.20 -24.66
N LEU A 467 40.97 30.64 -23.45
CA LEU A 467 40.57 31.31 -22.21
C LEU A 467 41.29 32.65 -22.02
N PHE A 468 42.60 32.71 -22.30
CA PHE A 468 43.34 33.97 -22.29
C PHE A 468 42.80 34.98 -23.32
N LYS A 469 42.51 34.54 -24.54
CA LYS A 469 41.97 35.42 -25.60
C LYS A 469 40.60 35.97 -25.20
N PHE A 470 39.71 35.13 -24.68
CA PHE A 470 38.41 35.56 -24.19
C PHE A 470 38.57 36.59 -23.06
N TYR A 471 39.46 36.31 -22.10
CA TYR A 471 39.72 37.23 -21.00
C TYR A 471 40.23 38.60 -21.47
N VAL A 472 41.23 38.63 -22.35
CA VAL A 472 41.77 39.89 -22.89
C VAL A 472 40.73 40.63 -23.72
N GLU A 473 39.88 39.92 -24.47
CA GLU A 473 38.79 40.53 -25.22
C GLU A 473 37.75 41.17 -24.30
N ASP A 474 37.40 40.50 -23.20
CA ASP A 474 36.50 41.06 -22.17
C ASP A 474 37.11 42.32 -21.52
N LEU A 475 38.43 42.34 -21.26
CA LEU A 475 39.11 43.55 -20.78
C LEU A 475 39.04 44.69 -21.80
N LYS A 476 39.20 44.40 -23.10
CA LYS A 476 39.11 45.39 -24.18
C LYS A 476 37.69 45.91 -24.35
N ALA A 477 36.67 45.07 -24.20
CA ALA A 477 35.27 45.47 -24.31
C ALA A 477 34.90 46.56 -23.29
N ARG A 478 35.52 46.53 -22.10
CA ARG A 478 35.34 47.55 -21.04
C ARG A 478 35.98 48.91 -21.36
N TYR A 479 36.81 49.01 -22.41
CA TYR A 479 37.57 50.23 -22.73
C TYR A 479 36.70 51.48 -22.89
N HIS A 480 35.55 51.39 -23.54
CA HIS A 480 34.71 52.57 -23.78
C HIS A 480 34.15 53.16 -22.49
N GLU A 481 33.73 52.31 -21.55
CA GLU A 481 33.23 52.71 -20.23
C GLU A 481 34.35 53.25 -19.35
N GLU A 482 35.48 52.54 -19.31
CA GLU A 482 36.66 52.97 -18.55
C GLU A 482 37.24 54.29 -19.08
N LYS A 483 37.26 54.50 -20.40
CA LYS A 483 37.66 55.77 -21.01
C LYS A 483 36.77 56.93 -20.59
N LYS A 484 35.48 56.70 -20.38
CA LYS A 484 34.56 57.72 -19.87
C LYS A 484 34.92 58.09 -18.43
N ILE A 485 35.15 57.09 -17.57
CA ILE A 485 35.60 57.30 -16.20
C ILE A 485 36.90 58.11 -16.17
N ILE A 486 37.90 57.73 -16.97
CA ILE A 486 39.17 58.46 -17.07
C ILE A 486 38.95 59.92 -17.46
N LYS A 487 38.10 60.19 -18.46
CA LYS A 487 37.78 61.57 -18.86
C LYS A 487 37.12 62.37 -17.75
N ASP A 488 36.22 61.77 -16.99
CA ASP A 488 35.52 62.44 -15.90
C ASP A 488 36.47 62.73 -14.73
N VAL A 489 37.38 61.80 -14.39
CA VAL A 489 38.45 62.03 -13.40
C VAL A 489 39.35 63.20 -13.78
N LEU A 490 39.77 63.29 -15.04
CA LEU A 490 40.64 64.38 -15.51
C LEU A 490 39.94 65.75 -15.44
N LYS A 491 38.63 65.79 -15.73
CA LYS A 491 37.82 67.00 -15.59
C LYS A 491 37.69 67.42 -14.12
N ASP A 492 37.38 66.48 -13.23
CA ASP A 492 37.19 66.75 -11.80
C ASP A 492 38.48 67.24 -11.11
N LYS A 493 39.65 66.80 -11.63
CA LYS A 493 40.97 67.25 -11.17
C LYS A 493 41.49 68.49 -11.89
N ASN A 494 40.70 69.07 -12.81
CA ASN A 494 41.09 70.20 -13.66
C ASN A 494 42.44 69.97 -14.39
N PHE A 495 42.74 68.72 -14.76
CA PHE A 495 44.01 68.36 -15.39
C PHE A 495 43.85 68.26 -16.91
N SER A 496 44.66 69.04 -17.64
CA SER A 496 44.75 68.97 -19.10
C SER A 496 46.00 68.21 -19.51
N VAL A 497 45.85 67.20 -20.37
CA VAL A 497 46.98 66.46 -20.94
C VAL A 497 47.63 67.33 -22.02
N GLU A 498 48.92 67.57 -21.91
CA GLU A 498 49.74 68.31 -22.88
C GLU A 498 50.72 67.36 -23.59
N VAL A 499 51.36 67.81 -24.66
CA VAL A 499 52.31 66.98 -25.43
C VAL A 499 53.56 66.58 -24.62
N LYS A 500 53.92 67.39 -23.62
CA LYS A 500 55.02 67.10 -22.68
C LYS A 500 54.60 66.25 -21.49
N THR A 501 53.31 65.96 -21.30
CA THR A 501 52.82 65.17 -20.16
C THR A 501 53.33 63.74 -20.29
N SER A 502 54.05 63.26 -19.26
CA SER A 502 54.52 61.88 -19.25
C SER A 502 53.38 60.91 -18.91
N PHE A 503 53.55 59.63 -19.26
CA PHE A 503 52.59 58.61 -18.88
C PHE A 503 52.52 58.44 -17.35
N GLU A 504 53.63 58.63 -16.65
CA GLU A 504 53.71 58.53 -15.18
C GLU A 504 52.89 59.64 -14.51
N ASP A 505 53.01 60.88 -15.00
CA ASP A 505 52.21 62.00 -14.52
C ASP A 505 50.72 61.73 -14.71
N PHE A 506 50.34 61.22 -15.90
CA PHE A 506 48.95 60.88 -16.21
C PHE A 506 48.38 59.80 -15.28
N VAL A 507 49.14 58.74 -15.01
CA VAL A 507 48.73 57.68 -14.10
C VAL A 507 48.64 58.19 -12.66
N SER A 508 49.57 59.04 -12.22
CA SER A 508 49.59 59.59 -10.85
C SER A 508 48.33 60.41 -10.54
N ILE A 509 47.80 61.16 -11.52
CA ILE A 509 46.58 61.94 -11.35
C ILE A 509 45.35 61.03 -11.28
N ILE A 510 45.32 59.97 -12.09
CA ILE A 510 44.20 59.03 -12.14
C ILE A 510 44.17 58.17 -10.88
N SER A 511 45.32 57.64 -10.43
CA SER A 511 45.41 56.70 -9.32
C SER A 511 44.99 57.27 -7.96
N VAL A 512 44.99 58.60 -7.82
CA VAL A 512 44.49 59.30 -6.61
C VAL A 512 42.97 59.24 -6.50
N ASP A 513 42.24 59.00 -7.59
CA ASP A 513 40.78 58.89 -7.59
C ASP A 513 40.32 57.47 -7.22
N LYS A 514 39.31 57.35 -6.36
CA LYS A 514 38.76 56.05 -5.95
C LYS A 514 38.19 55.25 -7.12
N ARG A 515 37.72 55.93 -8.18
CA ARG A 515 37.20 55.30 -9.40
C ARG A 515 38.30 54.62 -10.22
N ALA A 516 39.57 54.94 -9.97
CA ALA A 516 40.68 54.31 -10.69
C ALA A 516 40.94 52.86 -10.27
N ALA A 517 40.43 52.43 -9.11
CA ALA A 517 40.64 51.07 -8.59
C ALA A 517 40.09 49.96 -9.51
N THR A 518 39.10 50.27 -10.35
CA THR A 518 38.48 49.30 -11.28
C THR A 518 39.00 49.40 -12.71
N LEU A 519 39.92 50.33 -12.99
CA LEU A 519 40.41 50.57 -14.34
C LEU A 519 41.49 49.56 -14.72
N ASP A 520 41.41 49.00 -15.92
CA ASP A 520 42.47 48.16 -16.46
C ASP A 520 43.68 48.99 -16.87
N ALA A 521 44.89 48.55 -16.47
CA ALA A 521 46.13 49.27 -16.76
C ALA A 521 46.40 49.43 -18.27
N GLY A 522 46.03 48.42 -19.07
CA GLY A 522 46.12 48.47 -20.53
C GLY A 522 45.16 49.50 -21.13
N ASN A 523 43.93 49.56 -20.62
CA ASN A 523 42.95 50.56 -21.05
C ASN A 523 43.34 51.99 -20.66
N VAL A 524 43.94 52.19 -19.48
CA VAL A 524 44.52 53.49 -19.09
C VAL A 524 45.63 53.89 -20.06
N LYS A 525 46.50 52.94 -20.45
CA LYS A 525 47.55 53.19 -21.46
C LYS A 525 46.97 53.53 -22.83
N LEU A 526 45.94 52.81 -23.28
CA LEU A 526 45.24 53.09 -24.53
C LEU A 526 44.58 54.48 -24.52
N ALA A 527 43.99 54.89 -23.39
CA ALA A 527 43.39 56.21 -23.23
C ALA A 527 44.45 57.33 -23.32
N PHE A 528 45.59 57.17 -22.64
CA PHE A 528 46.72 58.10 -22.75
C PHE A 528 47.23 58.20 -24.19
N ASN A 529 47.49 57.06 -24.84
CA ASN A 529 47.97 57.02 -26.23
C ASN A 529 46.98 57.67 -27.20
N SER A 530 45.67 57.48 -26.98
CA SER A 530 44.60 58.10 -27.78
C SER A 530 44.63 59.63 -27.69
N VAL A 531 44.84 60.20 -26.49
CA VAL A 531 44.88 61.65 -26.27
C VAL A 531 46.20 62.23 -26.77
N SER A 532 47.32 61.58 -26.47
CA SER A 532 48.66 62.01 -26.91
C SER A 532 48.78 62.02 -28.44
N CYS A 533 48.30 60.97 -29.12
CA CYS A 533 48.27 60.91 -30.58
C CYS A 533 47.40 62.02 -31.19
N PHE A 534 46.22 62.28 -30.60
CA PHE A 534 45.35 63.36 -31.04
C PHE A 534 46.03 64.75 -30.95
N LEU A 535 46.69 65.04 -29.82
CA LEU A 535 47.43 66.29 -29.63
C LEU A 535 48.63 66.40 -30.59
N ALA A 536 49.36 65.32 -30.81
CA ALA A 536 50.47 65.28 -31.77
C ALA A 536 49.98 65.51 -33.22
N CYS A 537 48.80 65.02 -33.58
CA CYS A 537 48.18 65.28 -34.88
C CYS A 537 47.75 66.74 -35.03
N ILE A 538 47.20 67.38 -33.99
CA ILE A 538 46.86 68.80 -34.00
C ILE A 538 48.11 69.64 -34.22
N LEU A 539 49.16 69.44 -33.41
CA LEU A 539 50.42 70.19 -33.57
C LEU A 539 51.06 70.00 -34.95
N LYS A 540 51.02 68.79 -35.52
CA LYS A 540 51.53 68.54 -36.88
C LYS A 540 50.69 69.22 -37.97
N ASN A 541 49.39 69.39 -37.77
CA ASN A 541 48.53 70.11 -38.70
C ASN A 541 48.69 71.63 -38.56
N ASP A 542 48.96 72.13 -37.36
CA ASP A 542 49.25 73.54 -37.11
C ASP A 542 50.66 73.94 -37.57
N PHE A 543 51.62 73.01 -37.62
CA PHE A 543 52.95 73.22 -38.24
C PHE A 543 52.95 73.13 -39.77
N LYS A 544 51.90 72.54 -40.36
CA LYS A 544 51.73 72.41 -41.83
C LYS A 544 50.97 73.59 -42.45
N LYS A 545 50.26 74.37 -41.63
CA LYS A 545 49.72 75.68 -41.98
C LYS A 545 50.76 76.75 -41.68
#